data_AF-A0A8S2A429-F1
#
_entry.id   AF-A0A8S2A429-F1
#
_cell.length_a   1.000
_cell.length_b   1.000
_cell.length_c   1.000
_cell.angle_alpha   90.00
_cell.angle_beta   90.00
_cell.angle_gamma   90.00
#
_symmetry.space_group_name_H-M   'P 1'
#
loop_
_entity.id
_entity.type
_entity.pdbx_description
1 polymer ?
#
loop_
_entity_poly.entity_id
_entity_poly.type
_entity_poly.pdbx_seq_one_letter_code
_entity_poly.pdbx_strand_id
1 'polypeptide(L)'
;MTRVKSKLDDELSSPWFYTVCTMGGMLSAGTTHLAITPLDVLKVNMQVNPVKYNSIPSGFSTLLREHGYSYLWRGCSASAQIFADMALCPFEAIKVRVQTQPMFAKGLLDGFPRVYRSEGLAGFHRGLFPLWCRNLPFSMVMFSTFEQSVEFIYQNIIQKRKQDCSKAQQLGVTCLAGYTAGAVGTVISNPADVVLSSLYNNKAKSVLQAVRNIGFVGLFTRSLPVRITIVGPVITLQWFFYDAIKVLSGFPTSGGVKAPVDATKLSIPRPCVAVGRNVLIFLFHAQMHFLNPCLKLDFVAMDHESIGLYPLHRCKTIHLVRHAQGIHNVAGEKDHSAYSSEDYFDAHLTPLGWQQVDNLRNHVLATQLLNKVELVIVSPLLRTIQTAVGAFGGEEDTNGGDATPLMVANAGNSDRPAISSLNSPPFLAVELCRETMGDHPCDRRRSVTEYKALFPAIDFSIIETDKDVLWKPSPRESLEEVAARGVEFIKWIWTRKEKEIAIVSHSGFLHGLLSSFGKDCCDDIKKELSIHFSNCELRSMVIVDKGNLGTDSAETTNYPGKLPQGLDNPSG
;
A
#
# COMPACT_ATOMS: atom_id res chain seq x y z
N MET A 1 17.74 22.57 10.52
CA MET A 1 16.70 21.85 11.30
C MET A 1 15.83 20.90 10.43
N THR A 2 15.58 21.18 9.15
CA THR A 2 14.71 20.38 8.22
C THR A 2 15.28 19.03 7.77
N ARG A 3 16.62 18.87 7.75
CA ARG A 3 17.32 17.62 7.36
C ARG A 3 17.22 16.50 8.42
N VAL A 4 16.92 16.86 9.66
CA VAL A 4 16.64 15.89 10.74
C VAL A 4 15.18 15.43 10.65
N LYS A 5 14.27 16.31 10.22
CA LYS A 5 12.83 16.02 10.11
C LYS A 5 12.49 15.13 8.92
N SER A 6 13.03 15.39 7.72
CA SER A 6 12.82 14.52 6.54
C SER A 6 13.39 13.11 6.68
N LYS A 7 14.55 12.97 7.35
CA LYS A 7 15.09 11.64 7.68
C LYS A 7 14.21 10.91 8.69
N LEU A 8 13.59 11.66 9.62
CA LEU A 8 12.63 11.15 10.59
C LEU A 8 11.31 10.74 9.92
N ASP A 9 10.85 11.48 8.90
CA ASP A 9 9.61 11.28 8.16
C ASP A 9 9.71 10.13 7.11
N ASP A 10 10.87 9.97 6.47
CA ASP A 10 11.21 8.78 5.65
C ASP A 10 11.39 7.54 6.54
N GLU A 11 12.02 7.71 7.71
CA GLU A 11 12.01 6.68 8.74
C GLU A 11 10.63 6.46 9.33
N LEU A 12 9.66 7.38 9.21
CA LEU A 12 8.26 7.30 9.72
C LEU A 12 7.28 6.68 8.71
N SER A 13 7.57 6.74 7.41
CA SER A 13 6.66 6.26 6.35
C SER A 13 7.06 4.92 5.76
N SER A 14 8.28 4.44 6.06
CA SER A 14 8.75 3.14 5.59
C SER A 14 7.85 2.00 6.13
N PRO A 15 7.63 0.91 5.36
CA PRO A 15 7.01 -0.31 5.88
C PRO A 15 7.74 -0.82 7.13
N TRP A 16 9.05 -0.55 7.19
CA TRP A 16 9.89 -0.77 8.36
C TRP A 16 9.44 0.06 9.56
N PHE A 17 9.10 1.34 9.41
CA PHE A 17 8.57 2.17 10.49
C PHE A 17 7.27 1.65 11.05
N TYR A 18 6.27 1.40 10.20
CA TYR A 18 4.98 0.94 10.67
C TYR A 18 5.10 -0.46 11.25
N THR A 19 6.02 -1.28 10.75
CA THR A 19 6.40 -2.53 11.39
C THR A 19 7.06 -2.28 12.75
N VAL A 20 7.99 -1.34 12.87
CA VAL A 20 8.69 -0.97 14.11
C VAL A 20 7.78 -0.28 15.12
N CYS A 21 6.74 0.45 14.67
CA CYS A 21 5.74 1.12 15.50
C CYS A 21 4.58 0.20 15.86
N THR A 22 4.18 -0.72 14.98
CA THR A 22 3.25 -1.80 15.32
C THR A 22 3.93 -2.75 16.29
N MET A 23 5.17 -3.16 16.01
CA MET A 23 6.01 -3.86 16.97
C MET A 23 6.13 -3.02 18.22
N GLY A 24 6.57 -1.77 18.16
CA GLY A 24 6.73 -0.83 19.27
C GLY A 24 5.47 -0.66 20.13
N GLY A 25 4.29 -0.62 19.51
CA GLY A 25 2.99 -0.58 20.15
C GLY A 25 2.64 -1.91 20.82
N MET A 26 2.85 -3.05 20.14
CA MET A 26 2.74 -4.39 20.74
C MET A 26 3.76 -4.60 21.87
N LEU A 27 4.94 -4.01 21.74
CA LEU A 27 6.02 -4.02 22.72
C LEU A 27 5.64 -3.18 23.92
N SER A 28 5.13 -1.97 23.72
CA SER A 28 4.70 -1.04 24.77
C SER A 28 3.47 -1.54 25.50
N ALA A 29 2.41 -1.93 24.78
CA ALA A 29 1.19 -2.48 25.37
C ALA A 29 1.46 -3.82 26.06
N GLY A 30 2.23 -4.71 25.43
CA GLY A 30 2.62 -5.99 26.03
C GLY A 30 3.51 -5.84 27.27
N THR A 31 4.44 -4.86 27.29
CA THR A 31 5.31 -4.61 28.45
C THR A 31 4.53 -3.93 29.58
N THR A 32 3.64 -2.99 29.26
CA THR A 32 2.75 -2.32 30.21
C THR A 32 1.78 -3.33 30.83
N HIS A 33 1.18 -4.21 30.03
CA HIS A 33 0.37 -5.31 30.56
C HIS A 33 1.19 -6.32 31.37
N LEU A 34 2.40 -6.70 30.94
CA LEU A 34 3.25 -7.59 31.73
C LEU A 34 3.60 -6.99 33.11
N ALA A 35 3.75 -5.66 33.19
CA ALA A 35 4.02 -4.96 34.43
C ALA A 35 2.76 -4.79 35.31
N ILE A 36 1.59 -4.53 34.70
CA ILE A 36 0.35 -4.20 35.41
C ILE A 36 -0.53 -5.42 35.70
N THR A 37 -0.55 -6.44 34.85
CA THR A 37 -1.39 -7.64 35.02
C THR A 37 -1.15 -8.35 36.36
N PRO A 38 0.09 -8.45 36.88
CA PRO A 38 0.31 -8.94 38.24
C PRO A 38 -0.35 -8.08 39.33
N LEU A 39 -0.37 -6.76 39.15
CA LEU A 39 -1.05 -5.82 40.05
C LEU A 39 -2.57 -5.92 39.92
N ASP A 40 -3.10 -6.16 38.72
CA ASP A 40 -4.53 -6.36 38.48
C ASP A 40 -5.04 -7.68 39.08
N VAL A 41 -4.28 -8.77 38.91
CA VAL A 41 -4.57 -10.06 39.54
C VAL A 41 -4.58 -9.92 41.06
N LEU A 42 -3.62 -9.19 41.62
CA LEU A 42 -3.61 -8.91 43.04
C LEU A 42 -4.81 -8.05 43.46
N LYS A 43 -5.13 -6.98 42.73
CA LYS A 43 -6.27 -6.09 42.99
C LYS A 43 -7.58 -6.87 43.06
N VAL A 44 -7.85 -7.75 42.09
CA VAL A 44 -9.07 -8.57 42.09
C VAL A 44 -9.11 -9.50 43.29
N ASN A 45 -8.00 -10.14 43.65
CA ASN A 45 -7.92 -11.01 44.83
C ASN A 45 -8.08 -10.24 46.15
N MET A 46 -7.57 -8.99 46.22
CA MET A 46 -7.80 -8.07 47.36
C MET A 46 -9.26 -7.62 47.45
N GLN A 47 -9.95 -7.44 46.32
CA GLN A 47 -11.37 -7.09 46.29
C GLN A 47 -12.28 -8.26 46.67
N VAL A 48 -11.94 -9.48 46.26
CA VAL A 48 -12.74 -10.69 46.55
C VAL A 48 -12.51 -11.20 47.97
N ASN A 49 -11.28 -11.16 48.48
CA ASN A 49 -10.92 -11.64 49.82
C ASN A 49 -10.09 -10.60 50.60
N PRO A 50 -10.72 -9.50 51.05
CA PRO A 50 -10.02 -8.37 51.68
C PRO A 50 -9.35 -8.72 53.01
N VAL A 51 -9.85 -9.75 53.72
CA VAL A 51 -9.26 -10.22 54.98
C VAL A 51 -7.95 -10.98 54.74
N LYS A 52 -7.83 -11.69 53.60
CA LYS A 52 -6.68 -12.54 53.26
C LYS A 52 -5.58 -11.76 52.54
N TYR A 53 -5.96 -10.81 51.68
CA TYR A 53 -5.03 -9.94 50.95
C TYR A 53 -5.27 -8.49 51.40
N ASN A 54 -4.72 -8.15 52.57
CA ASN A 54 -4.98 -6.87 53.25
C ASN A 54 -4.06 -5.71 52.80
N SER A 55 -2.92 -6.02 52.16
CA SER A 55 -1.91 -5.04 51.75
C SER A 55 -1.19 -5.50 50.49
N ILE A 56 -0.74 -4.56 49.65
CA ILE A 56 -0.13 -4.87 48.35
C ILE A 56 1.14 -5.74 48.48
N PRO A 57 2.10 -5.44 49.38
CA PRO A 57 3.32 -6.23 49.52
C PRO A 57 3.05 -7.62 50.11
N SER A 58 2.21 -7.71 51.15
CA SER A 58 1.81 -8.99 51.75
C SER A 58 0.99 -9.80 50.77
N GLY A 59 0.14 -9.16 49.98
CA GLY A 59 -0.72 -9.81 49.01
C GLY A 59 0.09 -10.44 47.88
N PHE A 60 1.09 -9.72 47.32
CA PHE A 60 2.03 -10.30 46.35
C PHE A 60 2.82 -11.48 46.93
N SER A 61 3.30 -11.33 48.17
CA SER A 61 4.04 -12.41 48.85
C SER A 61 3.17 -13.65 49.05
N THR A 62 1.93 -13.49 49.51
CA THR A 62 0.95 -14.57 49.68
C THR A 62 0.60 -15.22 48.33
N LEU A 63 0.39 -14.43 47.27
CA LEU A 63 0.04 -14.93 45.93
C LEU A 63 1.21 -15.73 45.31
N LEU A 64 2.44 -15.25 45.48
CA LEU A 64 3.65 -15.97 45.05
C LEU A 64 3.91 -17.23 45.88
N ARG A 65 3.60 -17.20 47.18
CA ARG A 65 3.79 -18.34 48.10
C ARG A 65 2.73 -19.43 47.92
N GLU A 66 1.50 -19.07 47.54
CA GLU A 66 0.38 -20.02 47.32
C GLU A 66 0.33 -20.59 45.90
N HIS A 67 0.57 -19.78 44.87
CA HIS A 67 0.30 -20.15 43.47
C HIS A 67 1.54 -20.15 42.55
N GLY A 68 2.68 -19.65 43.01
CA GLY A 68 3.93 -19.62 42.25
C GLY A 68 3.94 -18.67 41.04
N TYR A 69 5.11 -18.49 40.42
CA TYR A 69 5.32 -17.58 39.29
C TYR A 69 4.47 -17.92 38.05
N SER A 70 4.13 -19.20 37.83
CA SER A 70 3.33 -19.65 36.68
C SER A 70 1.87 -19.16 36.72
N TYR A 71 1.33 -18.73 37.86
CA TYR A 71 -0.02 -18.14 37.93
C TYR A 71 -0.08 -16.72 37.34
N LEU A 72 0.93 -15.90 37.62
CA LEU A 72 1.06 -14.57 37.04
C LEU A 72 1.28 -14.62 35.53
N TRP A 73 2.08 -15.58 35.06
CA TRP A 73 2.36 -15.78 33.63
C TRP A 73 1.12 -16.18 32.82
N ARG A 74 0.24 -17.01 33.41
CA ARG A 74 -1.05 -17.37 32.81
C ARG A 74 -1.98 -16.17 32.59
N GLY A 75 -2.00 -15.22 33.53
CA GLY A 75 -2.73 -13.96 33.37
C GLY A 75 -2.21 -13.11 32.22
N CYS A 76 -0.88 -12.96 32.12
CA CYS A 76 -0.23 -12.20 31.04
C CYS A 76 -0.42 -12.85 29.66
N SER A 77 -0.40 -14.18 29.59
CA SER A 77 -0.67 -14.94 28.36
C SER A 77 -2.11 -14.72 27.88
N ALA A 78 -3.09 -14.77 28.79
CA ALA A 78 -4.49 -14.53 28.46
C ALA A 78 -4.72 -13.10 27.97
N SER A 79 -4.14 -12.08 28.64
CA SER A 79 -4.30 -10.69 28.20
C SER A 79 -3.67 -10.44 26.82
N ALA A 80 -2.49 -11.00 26.56
CA ALA A 80 -1.82 -10.84 25.26
C ALA A 80 -2.65 -11.49 24.13
N GLN A 81 -3.25 -12.64 24.41
CA GLN A 81 -4.12 -13.35 23.47
C GLN A 81 -5.39 -12.56 23.12
N ILE A 82 -5.99 -11.82 24.06
CA ILE A 82 -7.17 -10.97 23.80
C ILE A 82 -6.87 -9.95 22.70
N PHE A 83 -5.73 -9.25 22.79
CA PHE A 83 -5.35 -8.25 21.79
C PHE A 83 -4.98 -8.86 20.44
N ALA A 84 -4.28 -10.01 20.45
CA ALA A 84 -4.00 -10.74 19.21
C ALA A 84 -5.29 -11.17 18.52
N ASP A 85 -6.27 -11.65 19.28
CA ASP A 85 -7.56 -12.06 18.75
C ASP A 85 -8.38 -10.88 18.22
N MET A 86 -8.30 -9.70 18.86
CA MET A 86 -8.93 -8.48 18.33
C MET A 86 -8.37 -8.09 16.96
N ALA A 87 -7.05 -8.18 16.77
CA ALA A 87 -6.40 -7.88 15.50
C ALA A 87 -6.62 -8.97 14.44
N LEU A 88 -6.73 -10.24 14.86
CA LEU A 88 -6.88 -11.40 13.99
C LEU A 88 -8.33 -11.65 13.57
N CYS A 89 -9.31 -11.21 14.37
CA CYS A 89 -10.74 -11.44 14.14
C CYS A 89 -11.23 -10.99 12.74
N PRO A 90 -10.86 -9.80 12.21
CA PRO A 90 -11.28 -9.40 10.86
C PRO A 90 -10.77 -10.35 9.77
N PHE A 91 -9.53 -10.84 9.88
CA PHE A 91 -8.93 -11.74 8.91
C PHE A 91 -9.54 -13.15 8.97
N GLU A 92 -9.76 -13.67 10.18
CA GLU A 92 -10.45 -14.95 10.34
C GLU A 92 -11.90 -14.89 9.85
N ALA A 93 -12.62 -13.81 10.14
CA ALA A 93 -14.00 -13.63 9.69
C ALA A 93 -14.11 -13.71 8.16
N ILE A 94 -13.19 -13.09 7.43
CA ILE A 94 -13.18 -13.11 5.96
C ILE A 94 -12.69 -14.46 5.44
N LYS A 95 -11.61 -15.02 6.01
CA LYS A 95 -11.09 -16.34 5.64
C LYS A 95 -12.19 -17.39 5.72
N VAL A 96 -12.93 -17.43 6.82
CA VAL A 96 -14.02 -18.39 7.02
C VAL A 96 -15.12 -18.17 5.99
N ARG A 97 -15.52 -16.92 5.69
CA ARG A 97 -16.53 -16.63 4.66
C ARG A 97 -16.08 -17.06 3.27
N VAL A 98 -14.83 -16.78 2.88
CA VAL A 98 -14.25 -17.20 1.60
C VAL A 98 -14.23 -18.73 1.49
N GLN A 99 -13.92 -19.44 2.58
CA GLN A 99 -13.84 -20.91 2.59
C GLN A 99 -15.21 -21.61 2.67
N THR A 100 -16.20 -20.98 3.29
CA THR A 100 -17.54 -21.55 3.46
C THR A 100 -18.51 -21.17 2.33
N GLN A 101 -18.27 -20.05 1.65
CA GLN A 101 -19.14 -19.52 0.59
C GLN A 101 -18.37 -19.37 -0.73
N PRO A 102 -18.47 -20.33 -1.67
CA PRO A 102 -17.67 -20.33 -2.89
C PRO A 102 -17.96 -19.14 -3.83
N MET A 103 -19.09 -18.46 -3.68
CA MET A 103 -19.48 -17.29 -4.49
C MET A 103 -19.24 -15.93 -3.78
N PHE A 104 -18.76 -15.93 -2.53
CA PHE A 104 -18.72 -14.70 -1.72
C PHE A 104 -17.57 -13.76 -2.09
N ALA A 105 -16.35 -14.27 -2.21
CA ALA A 105 -15.17 -13.50 -2.64
C ALA A 105 -14.07 -14.45 -3.12
N LYS A 106 -13.23 -13.98 -4.06
CA LYS A 106 -12.10 -14.78 -4.59
C LYS A 106 -10.88 -14.85 -3.65
N GLY A 107 -10.87 -14.02 -2.61
CA GLY A 107 -9.77 -13.93 -1.63
C GLY A 107 -10.03 -12.87 -0.55
N LEU A 108 -9.05 -12.65 0.32
CA LEU A 108 -9.16 -11.68 1.42
C LEU A 108 -9.38 -10.23 0.91
N LEU A 109 -8.65 -9.81 -0.12
CA LEU A 109 -8.71 -8.46 -0.70
C LEU A 109 -10.09 -8.09 -1.26
N ASP A 110 -10.77 -9.05 -1.88
CA ASP A 110 -12.13 -8.88 -2.41
C ASP A 110 -13.18 -9.04 -1.27
N GLY A 111 -12.84 -9.79 -0.22
CA GLY A 111 -13.71 -10.05 0.92
C GLY A 111 -13.84 -8.87 1.89
N PHE A 112 -12.75 -8.13 2.18
CA PHE A 112 -12.78 -6.98 3.10
C PHE A 112 -13.80 -5.91 2.69
N PRO A 113 -13.78 -5.37 1.46
CA PRO A 113 -14.74 -4.35 1.02
C PRO A 113 -16.18 -4.85 1.01
N ARG A 114 -16.41 -6.13 0.68
CA ARG A 114 -17.75 -6.73 0.62
C ARG A 114 -18.38 -6.91 1.99
N VAL A 115 -17.61 -7.36 2.99
CA VAL A 115 -18.09 -7.46 4.38
C VAL A 115 -18.36 -6.07 4.94
N TYR A 116 -17.49 -5.10 4.68
CA TYR A 116 -17.70 -3.73 5.12
C TYR A 116 -18.98 -3.10 4.53
N ARG A 117 -19.24 -3.29 3.23
CA ARG A 117 -20.47 -2.79 2.59
C ARG A 117 -21.75 -3.48 3.06
N SER A 118 -21.68 -4.76 3.44
CA SER A 118 -22.86 -5.54 3.82
C SER A 118 -23.22 -5.45 5.30
N GLU A 119 -22.21 -5.43 6.19
CA GLU A 119 -22.40 -5.53 7.65
C GLU A 119 -21.64 -4.45 8.45
N GLY A 120 -20.89 -3.57 7.77
CA GLY A 120 -20.08 -2.54 8.42
C GLY A 120 -18.95 -3.09 9.30
N LEU A 121 -18.46 -2.27 10.22
CA LEU A 121 -17.39 -2.65 11.17
C LEU A 121 -17.82 -3.78 12.12
N ALA A 122 -19.12 -3.86 12.44
CA ALA A 122 -19.66 -4.90 13.32
C ALA A 122 -19.51 -6.30 12.70
N GLY A 123 -19.54 -6.41 11.37
CA GLY A 123 -19.37 -7.67 10.65
C GLY A 123 -18.02 -8.35 10.89
N PHE A 124 -16.96 -7.56 11.11
CA PHE A 124 -15.61 -8.08 11.36
C PHE A 124 -15.41 -8.61 12.78
N HIS A 125 -16.14 -8.09 13.77
CA HIS A 125 -15.98 -8.46 15.18
C HIS A 125 -17.08 -9.38 15.73
N ARG A 126 -18.07 -9.75 14.89
CA ARG A 126 -19.15 -10.66 15.28
C ARG A 126 -18.68 -12.04 15.75
N GLY A 127 -17.51 -12.47 15.29
CA GLY A 127 -16.87 -13.74 15.64
C GLY A 127 -15.95 -13.70 16.87
N LEU A 128 -15.76 -12.53 17.48
CA LEU A 128 -14.71 -12.31 18.49
C LEU A 128 -14.92 -13.11 19.78
N PHE A 129 -16.16 -13.17 20.28
CA PHE A 129 -16.46 -13.92 21.50
C PHE A 129 -16.24 -15.43 21.33
N PRO A 130 -16.79 -16.08 20.27
CA PRO A 130 -16.47 -17.47 19.98
C PRO A 130 -14.97 -17.75 19.75
N LEU A 131 -14.24 -16.78 19.17
CA LEU A 131 -12.79 -16.85 19.00
C LEU A 131 -12.05 -16.89 20.35
N TRP A 132 -12.41 -16.01 21.28
CA TRP A 132 -11.85 -16.00 22.64
C TRP A 132 -12.11 -17.30 23.40
N CYS A 133 -13.31 -17.87 23.26
CA CYS A 133 -13.64 -19.16 23.87
C CYS A 133 -12.74 -20.31 23.38
N ARG A 134 -12.18 -20.22 22.16
CA ARG A 134 -11.24 -21.19 21.62
C ARG A 134 -9.80 -20.88 22.02
N ASN A 135 -9.37 -19.64 21.80
CA ASN A 135 -7.97 -19.25 21.85
C ASN A 135 -7.43 -19.03 23.26
N LEU A 136 -8.24 -18.45 24.17
CA LEU A 136 -7.79 -18.21 25.55
C LEU A 136 -7.52 -19.52 26.32
N PRO A 137 -8.42 -20.52 26.32
CA PRO A 137 -8.14 -21.78 27.00
C PRO A 137 -6.99 -22.55 26.36
N PHE A 138 -6.88 -22.51 25.03
CA PHE A 138 -5.76 -23.13 24.30
C PHE A 138 -4.43 -22.55 24.76
N SER A 139 -4.30 -21.22 24.75
CA SER A 139 -3.07 -20.51 25.08
C SER A 139 -2.63 -20.77 26.52
N MET A 140 -3.54 -20.59 27.49
CA MET A 140 -3.24 -20.79 28.91
C MET A 140 -2.73 -22.19 29.22
N VAL A 141 -3.34 -23.21 28.62
CA VAL A 141 -2.94 -24.60 28.87
C VAL A 141 -1.69 -24.97 28.09
N MET A 142 -1.56 -24.54 26.84
CA MET A 142 -0.35 -24.80 26.04
C MET A 142 0.91 -24.33 26.76
N PHE A 143 0.94 -23.09 27.28
CA PHE A 143 2.10 -22.58 28.03
C PHE A 143 2.35 -23.36 29.32
N SER A 144 1.29 -23.68 30.07
CA SER A 144 1.41 -24.41 31.34
C SER A 144 1.93 -25.83 31.14
N THR A 145 1.39 -26.54 30.15
CA THR A 145 1.81 -27.89 29.79
C THR A 145 3.21 -27.89 29.21
N PHE A 146 3.60 -26.87 28.43
CA PHE A 146 4.96 -26.74 27.93
C PHE A 146 5.96 -26.62 29.08
N GLU A 147 5.74 -25.71 30.04
CA GLU A 147 6.61 -25.55 31.21
C GLU A 147 6.74 -26.84 32.02
N GLN A 148 5.61 -27.48 32.34
CA GLN A 148 5.58 -28.73 33.10
C GLN A 148 6.24 -29.89 32.35
N SER A 149 6.06 -29.97 31.02
CA SER A 149 6.70 -31.01 30.20
C SER A 149 8.21 -30.84 30.18
N VAL A 150 8.70 -29.61 30.04
CA VAL A 150 10.14 -29.32 30.09
C VAL A 150 10.71 -29.68 31.46
N GLU A 151 10.05 -29.26 32.55
CA GLU A 151 10.48 -29.57 33.91
C GLU A 151 10.53 -31.08 34.17
N PHE A 152 9.48 -31.80 33.77
CA PHE A 152 9.38 -33.25 33.89
C PHE A 152 10.51 -33.96 33.13
N ILE A 153 10.79 -33.56 31.88
CA ILE A 153 11.83 -34.19 31.05
C ILE A 153 13.22 -33.96 31.67
N TYR A 154 13.51 -32.76 32.15
CA TYR A 154 14.81 -32.46 32.76
C TYR A 154 15.00 -33.14 34.13
N GLN A 155 13.96 -33.20 34.96
CA GLN A 155 14.03 -33.83 36.29
C GLN A 155 14.05 -35.36 36.23
N ASN A 156 13.23 -35.98 35.38
CA ASN A 156 13.02 -37.43 35.41
C ASN A 156 13.79 -38.21 34.34
N ILE A 157 14.10 -37.60 33.18
CA ILE A 157 14.73 -38.32 32.06
C ILE A 157 16.21 -37.95 31.92
N ILE A 158 16.52 -36.65 31.87
CA ILE A 158 17.88 -36.19 31.54
C ILE A 158 18.79 -36.11 32.78
N GLN A 159 18.23 -35.84 33.98
CA GLN A 159 18.95 -35.79 35.27
C GLN A 159 20.30 -35.02 35.23
N LYS A 160 20.39 -34.00 34.39
CA LYS A 160 21.57 -33.13 34.24
C LYS A 160 21.16 -31.66 34.29
N ARG A 161 22.05 -30.80 34.77
CA ARG A 161 21.80 -29.35 34.79
C ARG A 161 21.75 -28.84 33.35
N LYS A 162 20.84 -27.91 33.06
CA LYS A 162 20.59 -27.38 31.69
C LYS A 162 21.84 -26.87 30.98
N GLN A 163 22.84 -26.42 31.73
CA GLN A 163 24.12 -25.90 31.24
C GLN A 163 25.07 -26.98 30.71
N ASP A 164 24.88 -28.25 31.09
CA ASP A 164 25.76 -29.37 30.72
C ASP A 164 25.23 -30.18 29.52
N CYS A 165 24.05 -29.82 28.99
CA CYS A 165 23.43 -30.49 27.85
C CYS A 165 23.91 -29.89 26.51
N SER A 166 24.15 -30.75 25.53
CA SER A 166 24.39 -30.32 24.14
C SER A 166 23.21 -29.48 23.61
N LYS A 167 23.50 -28.47 22.78
CA LYS A 167 22.49 -27.62 22.13
C LYS A 167 21.44 -28.44 21.39
N ALA A 168 21.84 -29.54 20.74
CA ALA A 168 20.92 -30.44 20.05
C ALA A 168 19.96 -31.16 21.02
N GLN A 169 20.45 -31.55 22.19
CA GLN A 169 19.64 -32.18 23.23
C GLN A 169 18.64 -31.18 23.84
N GLN A 170 19.06 -29.93 24.05
CA GLN A 170 18.16 -28.88 24.53
C GLN A 170 17.03 -28.59 23.55
N LEU A 171 17.32 -28.51 22.24
CA LEU A 171 16.30 -28.32 21.21
C LEU A 171 15.39 -29.56 21.05
N GLY A 172 15.92 -30.77 21.24
CA GLY A 172 15.12 -32.00 21.24
C GLY A 172 14.07 -32.03 22.37
N VAL A 173 14.43 -31.55 23.58
CA VAL A 173 13.49 -31.41 24.70
C VAL A 173 12.40 -30.40 24.37
N THR A 174 12.77 -29.25 23.78
CA THR A 174 11.81 -28.25 23.32
C THR A 174 10.82 -28.84 22.32
N CYS A 175 11.27 -29.68 21.39
CA CYS A 175 10.38 -30.32 20.42
C CYS A 175 9.35 -31.26 21.06
N LEU A 176 9.79 -32.12 21.98
CA LEU A 176 8.93 -33.06 22.70
C LEU A 176 7.92 -32.35 23.61
N ALA A 177 8.38 -31.33 24.34
CA ALA A 177 7.53 -30.50 25.18
C ALA A 177 6.53 -29.70 24.35
N GLY A 178 6.95 -29.14 23.21
CA GLY A 178 6.10 -28.44 22.26
C GLY A 178 4.99 -29.33 21.68
N TYR A 179 5.33 -30.56 21.31
CA TYR A 179 4.35 -31.50 20.77
C TYR A 179 3.30 -31.88 21.83
N THR A 180 3.77 -32.21 23.04
CA THR A 180 2.92 -32.57 24.18
C THR A 180 1.98 -31.42 24.54
N ALA A 181 2.51 -30.20 24.61
CA ALA A 181 1.72 -28.99 24.86
C ALA A 181 0.66 -28.73 23.78
N GLY A 182 1.02 -28.90 22.50
CA GLY A 182 0.09 -28.78 21.37
C GLY A 182 -1.04 -29.82 21.43
N ALA A 183 -0.71 -31.07 21.75
CA ALA A 183 -1.70 -32.14 21.87
C ALA A 183 -2.69 -31.89 23.04
N VAL A 184 -2.18 -31.56 24.23
CA VAL A 184 -3.02 -31.29 25.42
C VAL A 184 -3.87 -30.02 25.22
N GLY A 185 -3.30 -28.95 24.67
CA GLY A 185 -4.05 -27.73 24.34
C GLY A 185 -5.16 -28.00 23.32
N THR A 186 -4.92 -28.88 22.36
CA THR A 186 -5.93 -29.27 21.36
C THR A 186 -7.12 -29.98 22.00
N VAL A 187 -6.87 -30.93 22.92
CA VAL A 187 -7.93 -31.65 23.65
C VAL A 187 -8.85 -30.68 24.39
N ILE A 188 -8.27 -29.68 25.06
CA ILE A 188 -9.03 -28.73 25.88
C ILE A 188 -9.77 -27.69 25.04
N SER A 189 -9.19 -27.26 23.93
CA SER A 189 -9.83 -26.30 23.00
C SER A 189 -10.84 -26.95 22.04
N ASN A 190 -10.92 -28.28 21.98
CA ASN A 190 -11.75 -28.99 21.01
C ASN A 190 -13.25 -28.68 21.09
N PRO A 191 -13.88 -28.62 22.28
CA PRO A 191 -15.29 -28.27 22.37
C PRO A 191 -15.59 -26.89 21.79
N ALA A 192 -14.73 -25.90 22.05
CA ALA A 192 -14.90 -24.54 21.55
C ALA A 192 -14.74 -24.47 20.02
N ASP A 193 -13.78 -25.19 19.45
CA ASP A 193 -13.55 -25.25 18.00
C ASP A 193 -14.70 -25.94 17.24
N VAL A 194 -15.22 -27.03 17.80
CA VAL A 194 -16.37 -27.77 17.24
C VAL A 194 -17.66 -26.93 17.31
N VAL A 195 -17.85 -26.15 18.37
CA VAL A 195 -18.97 -25.19 18.46
C VAL A 195 -18.79 -24.05 17.45
N LEU A 196 -17.58 -23.48 17.35
CA LEU A 196 -17.26 -22.37 16.44
C LEU A 196 -17.53 -22.74 14.98
N SER A 197 -17.03 -23.89 14.55
CA SER A 197 -17.24 -24.41 13.19
C SER A 197 -18.70 -24.73 12.87
N SER A 198 -19.52 -25.07 13.87
CA SER A 198 -20.96 -25.30 13.71
C SER A 198 -21.74 -23.99 13.54
N LEU A 199 -21.36 -22.95 14.28
CA LEU A 199 -21.97 -21.61 14.18
C LEU A 199 -21.69 -20.95 12.82
N TYR A 200 -20.45 -21.04 12.33
CA TYR A 200 -20.08 -20.46 11.03
C TYR A 200 -20.71 -21.17 9.83
N ASN A 201 -20.98 -22.47 9.93
CA ASN A 201 -21.62 -23.25 8.86
C ASN A 201 -23.16 -23.14 8.87
N ASN A 202 -23.74 -22.19 9.60
CA ASN A 202 -25.19 -21.98 9.72
C ASN A 202 -26.00 -23.21 10.18
N LYS A 203 -25.35 -24.22 10.81
CA LYS A 203 -26.03 -25.42 11.31
C LYS A 203 -26.76 -25.19 12.64
N ALA A 204 -26.49 -24.09 13.33
CA ALA A 204 -27.16 -23.71 14.57
C ALA A 204 -27.20 -22.18 14.72
N LYS A 205 -28.34 -21.64 15.21
CA LYS A 205 -28.50 -20.20 15.46
C LYS A 205 -28.01 -19.78 16.86
N SER A 206 -27.71 -20.75 17.74
CA SER A 206 -27.26 -20.52 19.12
C SER A 206 -26.33 -21.65 19.59
N VAL A 207 -25.39 -21.31 20.48
CA VAL A 207 -24.41 -22.23 21.09
C VAL A 207 -25.10 -23.45 21.72
N LEU A 208 -26.24 -23.25 22.39
CA LEU A 208 -26.97 -24.33 23.06
C LEU A 208 -27.56 -25.34 22.07
N GLN A 209 -27.99 -24.87 20.90
CA GLN A 209 -28.48 -25.72 19.82
C GLN A 209 -27.33 -26.49 19.15
N ALA A 210 -26.15 -25.87 19.00
CA ALA A 210 -24.96 -26.54 18.48
C ALA A 210 -24.51 -27.69 19.39
N VAL A 211 -24.47 -27.45 20.71
CA VAL A 211 -24.11 -28.48 21.71
C VAL A 211 -25.10 -29.64 21.68
N ARG A 212 -26.41 -29.35 21.59
CA ARG A 212 -27.46 -30.38 21.53
C ARG A 212 -27.41 -31.21 20.26
N ASN A 213 -27.10 -30.61 19.11
CA ASN A 213 -27.03 -31.30 17.81
C ASN A 213 -25.77 -32.17 17.66
N ILE A 214 -24.67 -31.80 18.31
CA ILE A 214 -23.38 -32.52 18.20
C ILE A 214 -23.26 -33.62 19.26
N GLY A 215 -23.87 -33.41 20.44
CA GLY A 215 -23.78 -34.30 21.58
C GLY A 215 -22.50 -34.11 22.38
N PHE A 216 -22.56 -34.37 23.69
CA PHE A 216 -21.46 -34.10 24.63
C PHE A 216 -20.17 -34.85 24.27
N VAL A 217 -20.28 -36.14 23.91
CA VAL A 217 -19.13 -36.95 23.47
C VAL A 217 -18.57 -36.43 22.15
N GLY A 218 -19.45 -36.03 21.23
CA GLY A 218 -19.07 -35.50 19.92
C GLY A 218 -18.27 -34.19 20.00
N LEU A 219 -18.48 -33.37 21.03
CA LEU A 219 -17.70 -32.14 21.25
C LEU A 219 -16.22 -32.41 21.50
N PHE A 220 -15.90 -33.53 22.16
CA PHE A 220 -14.52 -33.87 22.51
C PHE A 220 -13.86 -34.81 21.50
N THR A 221 -14.61 -35.66 20.80
CA THR A 221 -14.03 -36.68 19.90
C THR A 221 -13.98 -36.24 18.44
N ARG A 222 -14.88 -35.35 17.99
CA ARG A 222 -14.95 -34.92 16.60
C ARG A 222 -13.73 -34.09 16.23
N SER A 223 -13.10 -34.43 15.11
CA SER A 223 -11.89 -33.79 14.55
C SER A 223 -10.63 -33.85 15.42
N LEU A 224 -10.68 -34.42 16.62
CA LEU A 224 -9.58 -34.40 17.59
C LEU A 224 -8.28 -35.03 17.03
N PRO A 225 -8.30 -36.24 16.42
CA PRO A 225 -7.07 -36.83 15.87
C PRO A 225 -6.43 -35.95 14.79
N VAL A 226 -7.25 -35.41 13.88
CA VAL A 226 -6.79 -34.52 12.80
C VAL A 226 -6.19 -33.24 13.37
N ARG A 227 -6.84 -32.63 14.36
CA ARG A 227 -6.32 -31.42 15.01
C ARG A 227 -5.01 -31.70 15.75
N ILE A 228 -4.84 -32.85 16.42
CA ILE A 228 -3.58 -33.21 17.06
C ILE A 228 -2.46 -33.38 16.02
N THR A 229 -2.74 -34.05 14.90
CA THR A 229 -1.76 -34.24 13.81
C THR A 229 -1.33 -32.91 13.17
N ILE A 230 -2.21 -31.91 13.13
CA ILE A 230 -1.89 -30.59 12.56
C ILE A 230 -1.26 -29.65 13.61
N VAL A 231 -1.91 -29.48 14.76
CA VAL A 231 -1.53 -28.50 15.78
C VAL A 231 -0.26 -28.92 16.51
N GLY A 232 -0.08 -30.21 16.82
CA GLY A 232 1.11 -30.70 17.52
C GLY A 232 2.41 -30.28 16.82
N PRO A 233 2.63 -30.66 15.54
CA PRO A 233 3.82 -30.26 14.79
C PRO A 233 3.97 -28.74 14.61
N VAL A 234 2.87 -28.01 14.45
CA VAL A 234 2.89 -26.54 14.32
C VAL A 234 3.44 -25.90 15.59
N ILE A 235 2.93 -26.29 16.77
CA ILE A 235 3.41 -25.78 18.06
C ILE A 235 4.87 -26.21 18.31
N THR A 236 5.23 -27.46 17.98
CA THR A 236 6.61 -27.94 18.04
C THR A 236 7.56 -27.06 17.23
N LEU A 237 7.24 -26.76 15.98
CA LEU A 237 8.07 -25.93 15.11
C LEU A 237 8.19 -24.50 15.64
N GLN A 238 7.09 -23.92 16.15
CA GLN A 238 7.10 -22.57 16.72
C GLN A 238 8.07 -22.47 17.90
N TRP A 239 8.00 -23.41 18.85
CA TRP A 239 8.92 -23.46 19.98
C TRP A 239 10.35 -23.78 19.57
N PHE A 240 10.54 -24.67 18.59
CA PHE A 240 11.86 -25.00 18.05
C PHE A 240 12.55 -23.78 17.44
N PHE A 241 11.89 -23.04 16.55
CA PHE A 241 12.46 -21.83 15.95
C PHE A 241 12.75 -20.77 17.02
N TYR A 242 11.85 -20.60 17.97
CA TYR A 242 12.02 -19.65 19.06
C TYR A 242 13.25 -19.97 19.93
N ASP A 243 13.42 -21.24 20.33
CA ASP A 243 14.58 -21.65 21.12
C ASP A 243 15.87 -21.72 20.29
N ALA A 244 15.80 -22.07 19.02
CA ALA A 244 16.95 -22.03 18.11
C ALA A 244 17.49 -20.60 17.98
N ILE A 245 16.62 -19.61 17.76
CA ILE A 245 17.02 -18.20 17.69
C ILE A 245 17.65 -17.73 19.01
N LYS A 246 17.09 -18.14 20.16
CA LYS A 246 17.68 -17.81 21.47
C LYS A 246 19.05 -18.43 21.67
N VAL A 247 19.21 -19.70 21.32
CA VAL A 247 20.49 -20.41 21.42
C VAL A 247 21.54 -19.82 20.49
N LEU A 248 21.15 -19.40 19.27
CA LEU A 248 22.02 -18.68 18.34
C LEU A 248 22.42 -17.30 18.87
N SER A 249 21.53 -16.65 19.62
CA SER A 249 21.75 -15.34 20.24
C SER A 249 22.45 -15.41 21.61
N GLY A 250 22.88 -16.59 22.04
CA GLY A 250 23.61 -16.79 23.32
C GLY A 250 22.74 -16.91 24.58
N PHE A 251 21.41 -17.01 24.44
CA PHE A 251 20.48 -17.21 25.55
C PHE A 251 20.12 -18.69 25.77
N PRO A 252 19.76 -19.10 27.00
CA PRO A 252 19.30 -20.46 27.28
C PRO A 252 17.92 -20.75 26.66
N THR A 253 17.65 -22.04 26.39
CA THR A 253 16.33 -22.51 25.91
C THR A 253 15.22 -22.31 26.93
N SER A 254 13.96 -22.32 26.48
CA SER A 254 12.77 -22.10 27.33
C SER A 254 12.56 -23.18 28.40
N GLY A 255 11.89 -22.82 29.51
CA GLY A 255 11.58 -23.69 30.64
C GLY A 255 12.77 -23.89 31.60
N GLY A 256 12.64 -23.53 32.88
CA GLY A 256 13.76 -23.55 33.82
C GLY A 256 13.35 -24.05 35.19
N VAL A 257 14.13 -24.99 35.73
CA VAL A 257 14.01 -25.54 37.08
C VAL A 257 14.23 -24.44 38.12
N LYS A 258 13.40 -24.40 39.17
CA LYS A 258 13.60 -23.56 40.36
C LYS A 258 15.00 -23.79 40.93
N ALA A 259 15.85 -22.77 40.97
CA ALA A 259 17.01 -22.80 41.85
C ALA A 259 16.53 -22.81 43.31
N PRO A 260 17.21 -23.51 44.24
CA PRO A 260 16.96 -23.34 45.67
C PRO A 260 17.21 -21.87 46.01
N VAL A 261 16.23 -21.21 46.63
CA VAL A 261 16.32 -19.80 46.99
C VAL A 261 17.18 -19.69 48.26
N ASP A 262 18.44 -19.26 48.12
CA ASP A 262 19.21 -18.74 49.24
C ASP A 262 18.67 -17.36 49.64
N ALA A 263 18.25 -17.23 50.88
CA ALA A 263 17.40 -16.16 51.41
C ALA A 263 18.09 -14.80 51.66
N THR A 264 19.23 -14.47 51.01
CA THR A 264 19.99 -13.25 51.34
C THR A 264 20.41 -12.38 50.15
N LYS A 265 19.97 -12.68 48.92
CA LYS A 265 20.16 -11.77 47.78
C LYS A 265 18.87 -11.61 46.99
N LEU A 266 18.17 -10.50 47.23
CA LEU A 266 17.10 -10.02 46.35
C LEU A 266 17.74 -9.44 45.07
N SER A 267 18.39 -10.27 44.28
CA SER A 267 18.75 -9.94 42.90
C SER A 267 17.61 -10.42 42.01
N ILE A 268 16.82 -9.47 41.50
CA ILE A 268 15.82 -9.68 40.46
C ILE A 268 16.50 -10.42 39.29
N PRO A 269 16.13 -11.68 38.96
CA PRO A 269 16.64 -12.31 37.77
C PRO A 269 16.02 -11.61 36.54
N ARG A 270 16.77 -10.73 35.88
CA ARG A 270 16.54 -10.36 34.47
C ARG A 270 17.26 -11.41 33.61
N PRO A 271 16.72 -11.95 32.49
CA PRO A 271 15.66 -11.42 31.63
C PRO A 271 14.67 -12.49 31.08
N CYS A 272 13.40 -12.50 31.51
CA CYS A 272 12.32 -13.28 30.83
C CYS A 272 11.25 -12.39 30.15
N VAL A 273 11.47 -11.07 30.13
CA VAL A 273 10.55 -10.04 29.59
C VAL A 273 10.35 -10.17 28.06
N ALA A 274 11.25 -10.87 27.35
CA ALA A 274 11.15 -11.09 25.91
C ALA A 274 10.33 -12.34 25.49
N VAL A 275 9.87 -13.15 26.45
CA VAL A 275 9.41 -14.53 26.16
C VAL A 275 7.96 -14.60 25.67
N GLY A 276 7.04 -13.84 26.24
CA GLY A 276 5.64 -13.78 25.72
C GLY A 276 5.50 -12.88 24.50
N ARG A 277 6.39 -11.88 24.40
CA ARG A 277 6.43 -10.80 23.41
C ARG A 277 6.78 -11.31 22.01
N ASN A 278 7.81 -12.15 21.91
CA ASN A 278 8.26 -12.70 20.64
C ASN A 278 7.43 -13.90 20.19
N VAL A 279 6.92 -14.72 21.11
CA VAL A 279 6.10 -15.90 20.76
C VAL A 279 4.77 -15.51 20.13
N LEU A 280 4.11 -14.46 20.62
CA LEU A 280 2.84 -14.00 20.04
C LEU A 280 3.01 -13.26 18.70
N ILE A 281 4.09 -12.49 18.54
CA ILE A 281 4.46 -11.86 17.26
C ILE A 281 4.85 -12.94 16.22
N PHE A 282 5.56 -14.01 16.64
CA PHE A 282 5.87 -15.15 15.77
C PHE A 282 4.64 -16.00 15.46
N LEU A 283 3.71 -16.17 16.41
CA LEU A 283 2.41 -16.80 16.18
C LEU A 283 1.58 -16.01 15.15
N PHE A 284 1.57 -14.68 15.27
CA PHE A 284 0.92 -13.77 14.34
C PHE A 284 1.57 -13.83 12.94
N HIS A 285 2.91 -13.79 12.87
CA HIS A 285 3.65 -13.91 11.60
C HIS A 285 3.53 -15.30 10.96
N ALA A 286 3.53 -16.38 11.73
CA ALA A 286 3.40 -17.74 11.23
C ALA A 286 1.98 -18.05 10.75
N GLN A 287 0.94 -17.53 11.43
CA GLN A 287 -0.45 -17.61 10.92
C GLN A 287 -0.63 -16.77 9.64
N MET A 288 0.04 -15.61 9.54
CA MET A 288 0.03 -14.78 8.32
C MET A 288 0.82 -15.42 7.17
N HIS A 289 1.90 -16.15 7.44
CA HIS A 289 2.68 -16.86 6.40
C HIS A 289 1.92 -18.02 5.75
N PHE A 290 0.98 -18.66 6.45
CA PHE A 290 0.07 -19.65 5.85
C PHE A 290 -1.03 -19.03 4.97
N LEU A 291 -1.21 -17.70 5.03
CA LEU A 291 -2.13 -16.93 4.17
C LEU A 291 -1.43 -16.27 2.97
N ASN A 292 -0.11 -16.49 2.83
CA ASN A 292 0.76 -15.69 1.98
C ASN A 292 0.68 -15.90 0.45
N PRO A 293 -0.03 -16.90 -0.13
CA PRO A 293 -0.25 -16.87 -1.58
C PRO A 293 -1.20 -15.74 -2.05
N CYS A 294 -1.83 -14.98 -1.16
CA CYS A 294 -2.91 -14.03 -1.50
C CYS A 294 -2.68 -12.56 -1.10
N LEU A 295 -1.52 -12.19 -0.56
CA LEU A 295 -1.29 -10.86 0.02
C LEU A 295 -0.36 -10.00 -0.86
N LYS A 296 -0.94 -9.30 -1.84
CA LYS A 296 -0.43 -7.97 -2.27
C LYS A 296 -1.31 -6.93 -1.56
N LEU A 297 -0.79 -6.36 -0.49
CA LEU A 297 -1.54 -5.51 0.43
C LEU A 297 -0.98 -4.08 0.32
N ASP A 298 -1.51 -3.29 -0.62
CA ASP A 298 -1.29 -1.84 -0.62
C ASP A 298 -2.35 -1.20 0.29
N PHE A 299 -1.97 -0.91 1.53
CA PHE A 299 -2.79 -0.12 2.45
C PHE A 299 -2.63 1.35 2.10
N VAL A 300 -3.61 1.95 1.43
CA VAL A 300 -3.75 3.41 1.38
C VAL A 300 -4.56 3.83 2.61
N ALA A 301 -3.87 4.35 3.62
CA ALA A 301 -4.52 5.08 4.70
C ALA A 301 -4.94 6.45 4.16
N MET A 302 -6.24 6.73 4.13
CA MET A 302 -6.77 8.06 3.82
C MET A 302 -6.88 8.86 5.11
N ASP A 303 -5.79 9.47 5.55
CA ASP A 303 -5.86 10.67 6.38
C ASP A 303 -5.84 11.88 5.45
N HIS A 304 -7.02 12.41 5.12
CA HIS A 304 -7.11 13.65 4.35
C HIS A 304 -6.91 14.85 5.26
N GLU A 305 -5.67 15.29 5.47
CA GLU A 305 -5.43 16.71 5.66
C GLU A 305 -5.76 17.41 4.32
N SER A 306 -6.84 18.19 4.31
CA SER A 306 -7.40 18.79 3.09
C SER A 306 -6.51 19.84 2.41
N ILE A 307 -5.41 20.26 3.04
CA ILE A 307 -4.55 21.35 2.55
C ILE A 307 -3.10 20.85 2.47
N GLY A 308 -2.55 20.77 1.25
CA GLY A 308 -1.15 20.46 1.00
C GLY A 308 -0.35 21.71 0.61
N LEU A 309 0.80 21.94 1.27
CA LEU A 309 1.72 23.03 0.95
C LEU A 309 3.01 22.46 0.34
N TYR A 310 3.35 22.90 -0.87
CA TYR A 310 4.51 22.42 -1.61
C TYR A 310 5.43 23.58 -2.03
N PRO A 311 6.76 23.43 -1.95
CA PRO A 311 7.69 24.46 -2.45
C PRO A 311 7.55 24.67 -3.96
N LEU A 312 7.60 25.93 -4.41
CA LEU A 312 7.39 26.29 -5.83
C LEU A 312 8.39 25.61 -6.77
N HIS A 313 9.67 25.48 -6.39
CA HIS A 313 10.68 24.80 -7.23
C HIS A 313 10.39 23.31 -7.47
N ARG A 314 9.55 22.68 -6.61
CA ARG A 314 9.08 21.30 -6.73
C ARG A 314 7.76 21.18 -7.48
N CYS A 315 7.32 22.24 -8.14
CA CYS A 315 6.12 22.27 -8.95
C CYS A 315 6.46 22.59 -10.41
N LYS A 316 5.68 22.02 -11.33
CA LYS A 316 5.60 22.41 -12.75
C LYS A 316 4.13 22.53 -13.13
N THR A 317 3.79 23.52 -13.94
CA THR A 317 2.44 23.66 -14.49
C THR A 317 2.39 23.00 -15.86
N ILE A 318 1.37 22.19 -16.09
CA ILE A 318 1.10 21.58 -17.39
C ILE A 318 -0.30 21.96 -17.88
N HIS A 319 -0.43 22.20 -19.19
CA HIS A 319 -1.69 22.47 -19.85
C HIS A 319 -1.99 21.32 -20.81
N LEU A 320 -2.87 20.42 -20.41
CA LEU A 320 -3.26 19.25 -21.19
C LEU A 320 -4.35 19.63 -22.18
N VAL A 321 -4.14 19.36 -23.46
CA VAL A 321 -5.07 19.66 -24.55
C VAL A 321 -5.33 18.39 -25.34
N ARG A 322 -6.61 18.03 -25.52
CA ARG A 322 -7.00 17.01 -26.49
C ARG A 322 -7.05 17.63 -27.88
N HIS A 323 -6.61 16.90 -28.91
CA HIS A 323 -6.78 17.35 -30.30
C HIS A 323 -8.24 17.69 -30.64
N ALA A 324 -8.40 18.61 -31.59
CA ALA A 324 -9.71 18.95 -32.13
C ALA A 324 -10.30 17.81 -33.00
N GLN A 325 -11.56 17.91 -33.37
CA GLN A 325 -12.25 16.86 -34.12
C GLN A 325 -11.55 16.54 -35.46
N GLY A 326 -11.03 15.31 -35.58
CA GLY A 326 -10.45 14.77 -36.80
C GLY A 326 -11.48 14.03 -37.66
N ILE A 327 -11.18 13.83 -38.94
CA ILE A 327 -12.07 13.11 -39.87
C ILE A 327 -12.41 11.69 -39.36
N HIS A 328 -11.44 11.02 -38.72
CA HIS A 328 -11.62 9.70 -38.11
C HIS A 328 -12.64 9.70 -36.96
N ASN A 329 -12.79 10.80 -36.20
CA ASN A 329 -13.75 10.85 -35.10
C ASN A 329 -15.19 10.85 -35.65
N VAL A 330 -15.44 11.64 -36.69
CA VAL A 330 -16.77 11.69 -37.33
C VAL A 330 -17.15 10.34 -37.93
N ALA A 331 -16.17 9.63 -38.49
CA ALA A 331 -16.38 8.28 -39.03
C ALA A 331 -16.62 7.25 -37.91
N GLY A 332 -15.77 7.26 -36.87
CA GLY A 332 -15.86 6.34 -35.75
C GLY A 332 -17.10 6.53 -34.85
N GLU A 333 -17.63 7.74 -34.75
CA GLU A 333 -18.90 8.02 -34.07
C GLU A 333 -20.10 7.42 -34.80
N LYS A 334 -20.04 7.32 -36.14
CA LYS A 334 -21.08 6.67 -36.95
C LYS A 334 -20.93 5.16 -36.96
N ASP A 335 -19.70 4.69 -37.13
CA ASP A 335 -19.35 3.28 -37.19
C ASP A 335 -17.96 3.08 -36.56
N HIS A 336 -17.92 2.42 -35.41
CA HIS A 336 -16.67 2.18 -34.69
C HIS A 336 -15.68 1.31 -35.48
N SER A 337 -16.15 0.50 -36.44
CA SER A 337 -15.26 -0.29 -37.30
C SER A 337 -14.48 0.57 -38.30
N ALA A 338 -14.92 1.81 -38.54
CA ALA A 338 -14.24 2.76 -39.42
C ALA A 338 -12.81 3.10 -38.94
N TYR A 339 -12.52 2.96 -37.64
CA TYR A 339 -11.16 3.17 -37.12
C TYR A 339 -10.12 2.18 -37.66
N SER A 340 -10.55 1.03 -38.17
CA SER A 340 -9.67 0.06 -38.81
C SER A 340 -9.44 0.33 -40.30
N SER A 341 -10.12 1.34 -40.89
CA SER A 341 -9.90 1.70 -42.30
C SER A 341 -8.60 2.49 -42.49
N GLU A 342 -7.84 2.09 -43.51
CA GLU A 342 -6.65 2.83 -43.99
C GLU A 342 -7.02 4.20 -44.60
N ASP A 343 -8.30 4.43 -44.94
CA ASP A 343 -8.77 5.73 -45.43
C ASP A 343 -8.59 6.86 -44.40
N TYR A 344 -8.49 6.50 -43.11
CA TYR A 344 -8.29 7.45 -42.02
C TYR A 344 -6.84 7.44 -41.49
N PHE A 345 -5.90 6.87 -42.25
CA PHE A 345 -4.48 6.90 -41.91
C PHE A 345 -4.01 8.33 -41.61
N ASP A 346 -3.46 8.52 -40.41
CA ASP A 346 -3.00 9.81 -39.88
C ASP A 346 -3.95 10.97 -40.21
N ALA A 347 -5.23 10.78 -39.85
CA ALA A 347 -6.32 11.67 -40.13
C ALA A 347 -6.03 13.14 -39.75
N HIS A 348 -6.37 14.06 -40.65
CA HIS A 348 -6.34 15.50 -40.41
C HIS A 348 -7.60 16.02 -39.70
N LEU A 349 -7.59 17.29 -39.30
CA LEU A 349 -8.74 17.98 -38.72
C LEU A 349 -9.87 18.21 -39.72
N THR A 350 -11.10 18.17 -39.22
CA THR A 350 -12.30 18.58 -39.96
C THR A 350 -12.44 20.11 -39.97
N PRO A 351 -13.32 20.70 -40.81
CA PRO A 351 -13.66 22.12 -40.71
C PRO A 351 -14.19 22.51 -39.32
N LEU A 352 -15.01 21.65 -38.68
CA LEU A 352 -15.47 21.86 -37.31
C LEU A 352 -14.31 21.77 -36.31
N GLY A 353 -13.37 20.86 -36.53
CA GLY A 353 -12.13 20.76 -35.76
C GLY A 353 -11.33 22.06 -35.79
N TRP A 354 -11.18 22.70 -36.95
CA TRP A 354 -10.52 23.99 -37.04
C TRP A 354 -11.26 25.12 -36.32
N GLN A 355 -12.60 25.14 -36.36
CA GLN A 355 -13.38 26.08 -35.55
C GLN A 355 -13.15 25.87 -34.04
N GLN A 356 -13.00 24.61 -33.59
CA GLN A 356 -12.63 24.32 -32.20
C GLN A 356 -11.23 24.85 -31.87
N VAL A 357 -10.27 24.69 -32.78
CA VAL A 357 -8.90 25.24 -32.64
C VAL A 357 -8.92 26.76 -32.53
N ASP A 358 -9.72 27.45 -33.33
CA ASP A 358 -9.86 28.92 -33.25
C ASP A 358 -10.45 29.37 -31.92
N ASN A 359 -11.47 28.66 -31.42
CA ASN A 359 -12.03 28.92 -30.10
C ASN A 359 -10.99 28.72 -28.98
N LEU A 360 -10.19 27.66 -29.07
CA LEU A 360 -9.09 27.42 -28.13
C LEU A 360 -8.02 28.52 -28.24
N ARG A 361 -7.63 28.92 -29.44
CA ARG A 361 -6.67 30.02 -29.65
C ARG A 361 -7.15 31.33 -29.02
N ASN A 362 -8.42 31.69 -29.24
CA ASN A 362 -9.03 32.87 -28.63
C ASN A 362 -8.95 32.80 -27.09
N HIS A 363 -9.19 31.63 -26.51
CA HIS A 363 -9.04 31.42 -25.07
C HIS A 363 -7.59 31.55 -24.60
N VAL A 364 -6.63 30.96 -25.32
CA VAL A 364 -5.19 31.02 -25.03
C VAL A 364 -4.69 32.47 -25.05
N LEU A 365 -5.11 33.27 -26.04
CA LEU A 365 -4.77 34.69 -26.14
C LEU A 365 -5.44 35.51 -25.03
N ALA A 366 -6.73 35.31 -24.79
CA ALA A 366 -7.48 36.04 -23.76
C ALA A 366 -6.94 35.81 -22.34
N THR A 367 -6.45 34.60 -22.06
CA THR A 367 -5.85 34.23 -20.76
C THR A 367 -4.37 34.55 -20.66
N GLN A 368 -3.76 35.09 -21.73
CA GLN A 368 -2.32 35.32 -21.87
C GLN A 368 -1.48 34.05 -21.64
N LEU A 369 -2.08 32.88 -21.86
CA LEU A 369 -1.41 31.59 -21.64
C LEU A 369 -0.22 31.43 -22.58
N LEU A 370 -0.32 31.97 -23.81
CA LEU A 370 0.77 31.95 -24.80
C LEU A 370 2.07 32.57 -24.27
N ASN A 371 1.98 33.59 -23.42
CA ASN A 371 3.14 34.30 -22.86
C ASN A 371 3.80 33.54 -21.69
N LYS A 372 3.10 32.57 -21.11
CA LYS A 372 3.59 31.81 -19.94
C LYS A 372 4.19 30.46 -20.33
N VAL A 373 3.62 29.81 -21.34
CA VAL A 373 4.10 28.51 -21.83
C VAL A 373 5.52 28.67 -22.38
N GLU A 374 6.46 27.92 -21.81
CA GLU A 374 7.87 27.92 -22.20
C GLU A 374 8.17 26.87 -23.29
N LEU A 375 7.32 25.86 -23.43
CA LEU A 375 7.45 24.76 -24.40
C LEU A 375 6.09 24.15 -24.73
N VAL A 376 5.83 23.92 -26.02
CA VAL A 376 4.69 23.13 -26.48
C VAL A 376 5.17 21.74 -26.89
N ILE A 377 4.67 20.72 -26.19
CA ILE A 377 4.93 19.32 -26.48
C ILE A 377 3.73 18.76 -27.23
N VAL A 378 3.98 18.07 -28.34
CA VAL A 378 2.91 17.58 -29.21
C VAL A 378 3.13 16.13 -29.61
N SER A 379 2.02 15.39 -29.66
CA SER A 379 2.02 14.04 -30.22
C SER A 379 2.24 14.10 -31.74
N PRO A 380 3.16 13.28 -32.31
CA PRO A 380 3.48 13.28 -33.74
C PRO A 380 2.40 12.57 -34.58
N LEU A 381 1.18 13.08 -34.54
CA LEU A 381 0.06 12.72 -35.40
C LEU A 381 -0.53 14.01 -36.00
N LEU A 382 -0.98 13.97 -37.24
CA LEU A 382 -1.29 15.17 -38.04
C LEU A 382 -2.32 16.06 -37.35
N ARG A 383 -3.43 15.50 -36.88
CA ARG A 383 -4.48 16.21 -36.13
C ARG A 383 -3.98 16.89 -34.85
N THR A 384 -3.06 16.26 -34.10
CA THR A 384 -2.52 16.82 -32.86
C THR A 384 -1.57 17.96 -33.17
N ILE A 385 -0.72 17.78 -34.19
CA ILE A 385 0.17 18.85 -34.65
C ILE A 385 -0.64 20.05 -35.14
N GLN A 386 -1.64 19.84 -36.01
CA GLN A 386 -2.55 20.90 -36.49
C GLN A 386 -3.26 21.63 -35.34
N THR A 387 -3.73 20.89 -34.32
CA THR A 387 -4.34 21.50 -33.13
C THR A 387 -3.32 22.36 -32.37
N ALA A 388 -2.11 21.86 -32.15
CA ALA A 388 -1.09 22.54 -31.38
C ALA A 388 -0.62 23.84 -32.06
N VAL A 389 -0.28 23.77 -33.35
CA VAL A 389 0.18 24.94 -34.11
C VAL A 389 -0.93 25.98 -34.28
N GLY A 390 -2.18 25.55 -34.45
CA GLY A 390 -3.30 26.49 -34.50
C GLY A 390 -3.55 27.20 -33.16
N ALA A 391 -3.52 26.45 -32.05
CA ALA A 391 -3.82 27.00 -30.73
C ALA A 391 -2.68 27.86 -30.15
N PHE A 392 -1.41 27.46 -30.39
CA PHE A 392 -0.23 28.08 -29.75
C PHE A 392 0.78 28.68 -30.75
N GLY A 393 0.49 28.67 -32.06
CA GLY A 393 1.39 29.24 -33.06
C GLY A 393 1.37 30.76 -33.11
N GLY A 394 2.28 31.34 -33.89
CA GLY A 394 2.42 32.77 -34.09
C GLY A 394 1.30 33.38 -34.93
N GLU A 395 1.20 34.70 -34.91
CA GLU A 395 0.33 35.46 -35.83
C GLU A 395 0.87 35.39 -37.27
N GLU A 396 0.02 35.64 -38.26
CA GLU A 396 0.47 35.78 -39.65
C GLU A 396 1.50 36.92 -39.75
N ASP A 397 2.63 36.65 -40.40
CA ASP A 397 3.68 37.64 -40.55
C ASP A 397 3.24 38.72 -41.55
N THR A 398 2.77 39.86 -41.04
CA THR A 398 2.41 41.01 -41.87
C THR A 398 3.63 41.78 -42.37
N ASN A 399 4.85 41.43 -41.94
CA ASN A 399 6.08 42.20 -42.14
C ASN A 399 7.20 41.44 -42.89
N GLY A 400 6.87 40.39 -43.64
CA GLY A 400 7.80 39.76 -44.59
C GLY A 400 9.12 39.27 -43.99
N GLY A 401 9.11 38.90 -42.71
CA GLY A 401 10.25 38.31 -42.01
C GLY A 401 10.44 36.85 -42.41
N ASP A 402 11.71 36.46 -42.55
CA ASP A 402 12.17 35.13 -42.96
C ASP A 402 12.05 34.09 -41.83
N ALA A 403 10.90 34.05 -41.14
CA ALA A 403 10.66 33.09 -40.06
C ALA A 403 10.12 31.77 -40.64
N THR A 404 10.84 30.68 -40.39
CA THR A 404 10.39 29.33 -40.76
C THR A 404 8.98 29.09 -40.19
N PRO A 405 7.99 28.75 -41.03
CA PRO A 405 6.61 28.59 -40.55
C PRO A 405 6.51 27.38 -39.61
N LEU A 406 5.65 27.48 -38.59
CA LEU A 406 5.25 26.32 -37.78
C LEU A 406 4.41 25.34 -38.60
N MET A 407 3.61 25.85 -39.53
CA MET A 407 2.79 25.06 -40.44
C MET A 407 2.75 25.74 -41.81
N VAL A 408 3.03 24.99 -42.88
CA VAL A 408 2.89 25.51 -44.25
C VAL A 408 1.43 25.70 -44.63
N ALA A 409 1.17 26.55 -45.63
CA ALA A 409 -0.19 26.74 -46.14
C ALA A 409 -0.78 25.41 -46.65
N ASN A 410 -2.07 25.19 -46.37
CA ASN A 410 -2.83 24.00 -46.73
C ASN A 410 -2.24 22.67 -46.23
N ALA A 411 -1.47 22.68 -45.13
CA ALA A 411 -0.94 21.45 -44.54
C ALA A 411 -2.07 20.49 -44.17
N GLY A 412 -2.04 19.28 -44.73
CA GLY A 412 -3.05 18.25 -44.50
C GLY A 412 -4.43 18.59 -45.08
N ASN A 413 -4.49 19.29 -46.23
CA ASN A 413 -5.74 19.72 -46.89
C ASN A 413 -6.63 20.55 -45.96
N SER A 414 -6.02 21.47 -45.22
CA SER A 414 -6.69 22.28 -44.21
C SER A 414 -7.38 23.52 -44.77
N ASP A 415 -7.08 23.91 -46.03
CA ASP A 415 -7.48 25.19 -46.63
C ASP A 415 -7.09 26.41 -45.78
N ARG A 416 -6.03 26.25 -44.97
CA ARG A 416 -5.54 27.29 -44.07
C ARG A 416 -4.30 28.01 -44.59
N PRO A 417 -4.12 29.29 -44.22
CA PRO A 417 -2.86 29.98 -44.43
C PRO A 417 -1.73 29.34 -43.61
N ALA A 418 -0.49 29.69 -43.95
CA ALA A 418 0.66 29.29 -43.17
C ALA A 418 0.61 29.91 -41.77
N ILE A 419 1.06 29.17 -40.75
CA ILE A 419 1.13 29.66 -39.36
C ILE A 419 2.60 29.95 -39.04
N SER A 420 2.87 31.17 -38.58
CA SER A 420 4.22 31.62 -38.24
C SER A 420 4.74 30.99 -36.94
N SER A 421 6.06 30.90 -36.80
CA SER A 421 6.74 30.61 -35.53
C SER A 421 7.03 31.86 -34.70
N LEU A 422 6.82 33.06 -35.25
CA LEU A 422 7.07 34.33 -34.55
C LEU A 422 6.17 34.47 -33.32
N ASN A 423 6.73 34.94 -32.21
CA ASN A 423 6.02 35.12 -30.93
C ASN A 423 5.31 33.86 -30.43
N SER A 424 5.77 32.68 -30.85
CA SER A 424 5.30 31.39 -30.33
C SER A 424 6.37 30.71 -29.48
N PRO A 425 5.97 29.93 -28.47
CA PRO A 425 6.91 29.07 -27.75
C PRO A 425 7.51 28.01 -28.69
N PRO A 426 8.68 27.43 -28.35
CA PRO A 426 9.23 26.31 -29.11
C PRO A 426 8.30 25.09 -29.09
N PHE A 427 8.29 24.33 -30.19
CA PHE A 427 7.47 23.12 -30.35
C PHE A 427 8.36 21.88 -30.44
N LEU A 428 8.00 20.83 -29.69
CA LEU A 428 8.73 19.57 -29.64
C LEU A 428 7.77 18.38 -29.83
N ALA A 429 8.04 17.56 -30.83
CA ALA A 429 7.28 16.35 -31.12
C ALA A 429 7.80 15.17 -30.29
N VAL A 430 6.91 14.50 -29.54
CA VAL A 430 7.28 13.43 -28.61
C VAL A 430 6.38 12.20 -28.75
N GLU A 431 6.99 11.04 -29.05
CA GLU A 431 6.30 9.76 -29.24
C GLU A 431 5.56 9.27 -27.98
N LEU A 432 6.09 9.55 -26.78
CA LEU A 432 5.52 9.08 -25.51
C LEU A 432 4.08 9.56 -25.27
N CYS A 433 3.66 10.67 -25.88
CA CYS A 433 2.31 11.23 -25.73
C CYS A 433 1.35 10.90 -26.87
N ARG A 434 1.62 9.84 -27.64
CA ARG A 434 0.70 9.31 -28.67
C ARG A 434 -0.53 8.63 -28.07
N GLU A 435 -1.57 8.55 -28.89
CA GLU A 435 -2.76 7.75 -28.60
C GLU A 435 -2.40 6.28 -28.34
N THR A 436 -3.39 5.51 -27.92
CA THR A 436 -3.32 4.06 -27.75
C THR A 436 -2.77 3.39 -29.00
N MET A 437 -1.58 2.81 -28.92
CA MET A 437 -0.93 2.18 -30.08
C MET A 437 -1.61 0.84 -30.41
N GLY A 438 -1.83 0.49 -31.68
CA GLY A 438 -2.48 -0.78 -32.03
C GLY A 438 -3.19 -0.80 -33.38
N ASP A 439 -4.20 -1.66 -33.51
CA ASP A 439 -4.96 -2.04 -34.72
C ASP A 439 -5.72 -0.91 -35.47
N HIS A 440 -5.48 0.36 -35.12
CA HIS A 440 -6.13 1.51 -35.72
C HIS A 440 -5.13 2.29 -36.59
N PRO A 441 -5.25 2.25 -37.93
CA PRO A 441 -4.39 3.00 -38.84
C PRO A 441 -4.40 4.52 -38.62
N CYS A 442 -5.47 5.09 -38.08
CA CYS A 442 -5.53 6.51 -37.73
C CYS A 442 -4.54 6.93 -36.63
N ASP A 443 -4.04 5.97 -35.85
CA ASP A 443 -3.05 6.19 -34.79
C ASP A 443 -1.62 5.86 -35.25
N ARG A 444 -1.44 5.44 -36.51
CA ARG A 444 -0.14 5.29 -37.16
C ARG A 444 0.31 6.63 -37.72
N ARG A 445 1.55 7.03 -37.42
CA ARG A 445 2.09 8.31 -37.89
C ARG A 445 2.69 8.21 -39.28
N ARG A 446 2.79 9.36 -39.95
CA ARG A 446 3.59 9.54 -41.18
C ARG A 446 5.08 9.53 -40.89
N SER A 447 5.88 9.57 -41.96
CA SER A 447 7.32 9.73 -41.81
C SER A 447 7.68 11.09 -41.19
N VAL A 448 8.78 11.12 -40.43
CA VAL A 448 9.29 12.39 -39.87
C VAL A 448 9.67 13.35 -41.01
N THR A 449 10.16 12.83 -42.13
CA THR A 449 10.48 13.60 -43.33
C THR A 449 9.25 14.32 -43.90
N GLU A 450 8.10 13.65 -43.99
CA GLU A 450 6.84 14.28 -44.38
C GLU A 450 6.39 15.35 -43.38
N TYR A 451 6.49 15.07 -42.07
CA TYR A 451 6.12 16.07 -41.06
C TYR A 451 7.01 17.30 -41.09
N LYS A 452 8.33 17.15 -41.30
CA LYS A 452 9.24 18.29 -41.44
C LYS A 452 8.92 19.16 -42.65
N ALA A 453 8.40 18.58 -43.73
CA ALA A 453 7.95 19.34 -44.89
C ALA A 453 6.67 20.16 -44.59
N LEU A 454 5.77 19.62 -43.76
CA LEU A 454 4.52 20.29 -43.39
C LEU A 454 4.67 21.27 -42.21
N PHE A 455 5.58 20.98 -41.28
CA PHE A 455 5.77 21.68 -40.02
C PHE A 455 7.26 21.96 -39.74
N PRO A 456 7.91 22.81 -40.55
CA PRO A 456 9.37 22.89 -40.57
C PRO A 456 9.99 23.48 -39.29
N ALA A 457 9.26 24.29 -38.52
CA ALA A 457 9.75 24.84 -37.25
C ALA A 457 9.51 23.96 -36.02
N ILE A 458 8.89 22.78 -36.15
CA ILE A 458 8.73 21.84 -35.03
C ILE A 458 10.00 20.98 -34.89
N ASP A 459 10.48 20.82 -33.67
CA ASP A 459 11.61 19.94 -33.37
C ASP A 459 11.15 18.48 -33.31
N PHE A 460 11.72 17.65 -34.18
CA PHE A 460 11.52 16.18 -34.22
C PHE A 460 12.78 15.41 -33.81
N SER A 461 13.80 16.06 -33.25
CA SER A 461 15.11 15.48 -32.96
C SER A 461 15.10 14.29 -32.00
N ILE A 462 14.09 14.20 -31.12
CA ILE A 462 13.92 13.11 -30.16
C ILE A 462 13.37 11.83 -30.83
N ILE A 463 12.78 11.93 -32.02
CA ILE A 463 12.24 10.78 -32.74
C ILE A 463 13.39 10.07 -33.47
N GLU A 464 13.72 8.85 -33.01
CA GLU A 464 14.89 8.10 -33.49
C GLU A 464 14.74 7.57 -34.93
N THR A 465 13.53 7.20 -35.34
CA THR A 465 13.28 6.56 -36.65
C THR A 465 12.40 7.42 -37.54
N ASP A 466 12.74 7.52 -38.83
CA ASP A 466 11.92 8.26 -39.79
C ASP A 466 10.53 7.61 -39.96
N LYS A 467 10.47 6.29 -40.09
CA LYS A 467 9.21 5.52 -40.15
C LYS A 467 8.67 5.20 -38.75
N ASP A 468 7.36 4.98 -38.68
CA ASP A 468 6.68 4.54 -37.46
C ASP A 468 6.98 3.06 -37.18
N VAL A 469 7.88 2.81 -36.22
CA VAL A 469 8.22 1.45 -35.76
C VAL A 469 7.47 1.06 -34.48
N LEU A 470 6.85 2.04 -33.81
CA LEU A 470 6.16 1.85 -32.54
C LEU A 470 4.74 1.34 -32.74
N TRP A 471 4.06 1.80 -33.79
CA TRP A 471 2.76 1.29 -34.16
C TRP A 471 2.85 -0.15 -34.66
N LYS A 472 2.02 -1.04 -34.09
CA LYS A 472 1.88 -2.43 -34.49
C LYS A 472 0.38 -2.74 -34.64
N PRO A 473 -0.01 -3.53 -35.66
CA PRO A 473 -1.43 -3.83 -35.88
C PRO A 473 -2.04 -4.69 -34.76
N SER A 474 -1.25 -5.53 -34.07
CA SER A 474 -1.75 -6.32 -32.94
C SER A 474 -0.59 -6.79 -32.04
N PRO A 475 -0.79 -6.92 -30.71
CA PRO A 475 -1.98 -6.51 -29.95
C PRO A 475 -2.05 -4.98 -29.79
N ARG A 476 -3.27 -4.47 -29.59
CA ARG A 476 -3.49 -3.08 -29.18
C ARG A 476 -3.07 -2.89 -27.72
N GLU A 477 -2.42 -1.77 -27.46
CA GLU A 477 -1.98 -1.35 -26.13
C GLU A 477 -3.18 -1.31 -25.16
N SER A 478 -2.99 -1.95 -24.01
CA SER A 478 -3.96 -1.95 -22.90
C SER A 478 -3.97 -0.61 -22.18
N LEU A 479 -5.05 -0.33 -21.44
CA LEU A 479 -5.15 0.91 -20.66
C LEU A 479 -4.04 0.99 -19.59
N GLU A 480 -3.65 -0.14 -19.01
CA GLU A 480 -2.55 -0.24 -18.06
C GLU A 480 -1.19 0.11 -18.68
N GLU A 481 -0.95 -0.31 -19.92
CA GLU A 481 0.26 0.04 -20.67
C GLU A 481 0.28 1.53 -21.03
N VAL A 482 -0.85 2.09 -21.50
CA VAL A 482 -0.99 3.54 -21.76
C VAL A 482 -0.74 4.33 -20.47
N ALA A 483 -1.28 3.89 -19.34
CA ALA A 483 -1.09 4.52 -18.04
C ALA A 483 0.38 4.48 -17.59
N ALA A 484 1.06 3.34 -17.75
CA ALA A 484 2.49 3.21 -17.47
C ALA A 484 3.33 4.16 -18.33
N ARG A 485 3.05 4.22 -19.64
CA ARG A 485 3.69 5.16 -20.58
C ARG A 485 3.41 6.62 -20.21
N GLY A 486 2.21 6.94 -19.75
CA GLY A 486 1.88 8.25 -19.20
C GLY A 486 2.74 8.63 -17.99
N VAL A 487 2.98 7.70 -17.07
CA VAL A 487 3.87 7.93 -15.91
C VAL A 487 5.32 8.15 -16.36
N GLU A 488 5.82 7.39 -17.34
CA GLU A 488 7.14 7.60 -17.93
C GLU A 488 7.25 8.97 -18.60
N PHE A 489 6.21 9.40 -19.32
CA PHE A 489 6.14 10.71 -19.92
C PHE A 489 6.22 11.85 -18.89
N ILE A 490 5.51 11.74 -17.76
CA ILE A 490 5.59 12.72 -16.66
C ILE A 490 6.98 12.73 -16.02
N LYS A 491 7.60 11.57 -15.82
CA LYS A 491 8.99 11.48 -15.31
C LYS A 491 9.95 12.16 -16.27
N TRP A 492 9.78 11.96 -17.58
CA TRP A 492 10.59 12.62 -18.60
C TRP A 492 10.36 14.14 -18.59
N ILE A 493 9.12 14.62 -18.49
CA ILE A 493 8.81 16.06 -18.30
C ILE A 493 9.51 16.63 -17.06
N TRP A 494 9.63 15.83 -15.99
CA TRP A 494 10.34 16.29 -14.80
C TRP A 494 11.81 16.62 -15.04
N THR A 495 12.47 15.88 -15.94
CA THR A 495 13.88 16.13 -16.31
C THR A 495 14.09 17.40 -17.13
N ARG A 496 13.01 17.99 -17.65
CA ARG A 496 13.05 19.21 -18.46
C ARG A 496 13.27 20.43 -17.58
N LYS A 497 13.96 21.45 -18.11
CA LYS A 497 14.19 22.72 -17.39
C LYS A 497 12.91 23.57 -17.32
N GLU A 498 12.03 23.42 -18.30
CA GLU A 498 10.85 24.25 -18.51
C GLU A 498 9.82 24.08 -17.38
N LYS A 499 9.20 25.17 -16.92
CA LYS A 499 8.30 25.18 -15.74
C LYS A 499 6.82 25.18 -16.10
N GLU A 500 6.43 25.86 -17.17
CA GLU A 500 5.07 25.85 -17.70
C GLU A 500 5.06 25.27 -19.12
N ILE A 501 4.36 24.15 -19.30
CA ILE A 501 4.43 23.34 -20.52
C ILE A 501 3.02 23.05 -21.05
N ALA A 502 2.76 23.34 -22.32
CA ALA A 502 1.54 22.91 -22.99
C ALA A 502 1.76 21.54 -23.63
N ILE A 503 0.80 20.62 -23.49
CA ILE A 503 0.87 19.25 -23.98
C ILE A 503 -0.37 18.97 -24.80
N VAL A 504 -0.19 18.74 -26.10
CA VAL A 504 -1.30 18.46 -27.04
C VAL A 504 -1.26 16.99 -27.46
N SER A 505 -2.29 16.25 -27.06
CA SER A 505 -2.36 14.79 -27.17
C SER A 505 -3.80 14.32 -27.45
N HIS A 506 -4.13 13.07 -27.12
CA HIS A 506 -5.34 12.37 -27.50
C HIS A 506 -6.14 11.88 -26.28
N SER A 507 -7.41 11.55 -26.49
CA SER A 507 -8.33 11.24 -25.38
C SER A 507 -7.92 10.01 -24.58
N GLY A 508 -7.54 8.92 -25.27
CA GLY A 508 -7.18 7.66 -24.60
C GLY A 508 -5.89 7.81 -23.79
N PHE A 509 -4.87 8.44 -24.38
CA PHE A 509 -3.63 8.76 -23.68
C PHE A 509 -3.84 9.66 -22.45
N LEU A 510 -4.56 10.79 -22.60
CA LEU A 510 -4.79 11.71 -21.48
C LEU A 510 -5.59 11.05 -20.36
N HIS A 511 -6.58 10.22 -20.70
CA HIS A 511 -7.32 9.45 -19.70
C HIS A 511 -6.43 8.41 -19.00
N GLY A 512 -5.66 7.62 -19.75
CA GLY A 512 -4.72 6.65 -19.18
C GLY A 512 -3.67 7.32 -18.28
N LEU A 513 -3.11 8.44 -18.73
CA LEU A 513 -2.18 9.27 -17.96
C LEU A 513 -2.81 9.68 -16.62
N LEU A 514 -3.97 10.34 -16.63
CA LEU A 514 -4.61 10.86 -15.43
C LEU A 514 -5.14 9.77 -14.51
N SER A 515 -5.49 8.59 -15.03
CA SER A 515 -5.91 7.43 -14.22
C SER A 515 -4.83 6.95 -13.25
N SER A 516 -3.56 7.28 -13.51
CA SER A 516 -2.42 6.98 -12.62
C SER A 516 -2.27 7.95 -11.45
N PHE A 517 -2.95 9.11 -11.49
CA PHE A 517 -2.84 10.18 -10.50
C PHE A 517 -4.15 10.34 -9.68
N GLY A 518 -4.09 11.09 -8.57
CA GLY A 518 -5.26 11.35 -7.72
C GLY A 518 -5.59 10.25 -6.70
N LYS A 519 -4.65 9.34 -6.40
CA LYS A 519 -4.78 8.35 -5.30
C LYS A 519 -4.85 9.01 -3.92
N ASP A 520 -4.29 10.21 -3.82
CA ASP A 520 -4.19 11.08 -2.67
C ASP A 520 -5.29 12.16 -2.63
N CYS A 521 -6.24 12.12 -3.57
CA CYS A 521 -7.36 13.05 -3.66
C CYS A 521 -8.68 12.39 -3.20
N CYS A 522 -9.65 13.20 -2.82
CA CYS A 522 -10.99 12.70 -2.51
C CYS A 522 -11.67 12.15 -3.78
N ASP A 523 -12.72 11.34 -3.59
CA ASP A 523 -13.40 10.65 -4.69
C ASP A 523 -13.92 11.61 -5.78
N ASP A 524 -14.30 12.83 -5.45
CA ASP A 524 -14.83 13.80 -6.43
C ASP A 524 -13.73 14.39 -7.31
N ILE A 525 -12.57 14.74 -6.76
CA ILE A 525 -11.40 15.17 -7.54
C ILE A 525 -10.88 14.01 -8.39
N LYS A 526 -10.89 12.78 -7.84
CA LYS A 526 -10.52 11.59 -8.60
C LYS A 526 -11.45 11.34 -9.78
N LYS A 527 -12.76 11.55 -9.60
CA LYS A 527 -13.73 11.52 -10.70
C LYS A 527 -13.41 12.59 -11.73
N GLU A 528 -13.18 13.85 -11.30
CA GLU A 528 -12.81 14.96 -12.19
C GLU A 528 -11.60 14.63 -13.07
N LEU A 529 -10.53 14.09 -12.49
CA LEU A 529 -9.33 13.66 -13.21
C LEU A 529 -9.61 12.53 -14.22
N SER A 530 -10.58 11.66 -13.92
CA SER A 530 -10.92 10.52 -14.77
C SER A 530 -11.86 10.83 -15.94
N ILE A 531 -12.47 12.03 -15.99
CA ILE A 531 -13.38 12.41 -17.08
C ILE A 531 -12.59 12.53 -18.38
N HIS A 532 -13.05 11.84 -19.44
CA HIS A 532 -12.48 11.98 -20.77
C HIS A 532 -12.55 13.43 -21.26
N PHE A 533 -11.51 13.87 -21.96
CA PHE A 533 -11.47 15.21 -22.55
C PHE A 533 -12.43 15.28 -23.73
N SER A 534 -13.16 16.38 -23.85
CA SER A 534 -13.88 16.78 -25.05
C SER A 534 -12.90 17.26 -26.12
N ASN A 535 -13.32 17.29 -27.39
CA ASN A 535 -12.46 17.75 -28.49
C ASN A 535 -11.99 19.20 -28.22
N CYS A 536 -10.68 19.45 -28.34
CA CYS A 536 -10.07 20.76 -28.06
C CYS A 536 -10.25 21.28 -26.62
N GLU A 537 -10.58 20.40 -25.66
CA GLU A 537 -10.64 20.77 -24.25
C GLU A 537 -9.23 20.97 -23.68
N LEU A 538 -9.04 22.04 -22.91
CA LEU A 538 -7.82 22.37 -22.18
C LEU A 538 -8.08 22.23 -20.67
N ARG A 539 -7.23 21.45 -19.98
CA ARG A 539 -7.19 21.40 -18.51
C ARG A 539 -5.79 21.73 -18.02
N SER A 540 -5.70 22.67 -17.10
CA SER A 540 -4.43 23.07 -16.48
C SER A 540 -4.24 22.34 -15.16
N MET A 541 -3.05 21.78 -14.94
CA MET A 541 -2.73 20.97 -13.77
C MET A 541 -1.33 21.30 -13.25
N VAL A 542 -1.07 21.00 -11.98
CA VAL A 542 0.24 21.16 -11.36
C VAL A 542 0.81 19.79 -11.05
N ILE A 543 1.98 19.49 -11.60
CA ILE A 543 2.79 18.34 -11.22
C ILE A 543 3.62 18.74 -10.01
N VAL A 544 3.56 17.94 -8.95
CA VAL A 544 4.33 18.14 -7.73
C VAL A 544 5.28 16.96 -7.52
N ASP A 545 6.58 17.22 -7.44
CA ASP A 545 7.56 16.20 -7.03
C ASP A 545 7.57 16.04 -5.51
N LYS A 546 6.86 15.00 -5.08
CA LYS A 546 6.83 14.55 -3.69
C LYS A 546 8.04 13.67 -3.32
N GLY A 547 8.90 13.33 -4.28
CA GLY A 547 10.09 12.48 -4.11
C GLY A 547 11.42 13.26 -4.16
N ASN A 548 12.47 12.58 -4.60
CA ASN A 548 13.82 13.15 -4.77
C ASN A 548 14.22 13.25 -6.26
N LEU A 549 13.26 13.41 -7.17
CA LEU A 549 13.55 13.46 -8.61
C LEU A 549 14.18 14.80 -9.02
N GLY A 550 13.91 15.89 -8.29
CA GLY A 550 14.52 17.20 -8.50
C GLY A 550 15.49 17.60 -7.39
N THR A 551 16.80 17.36 -7.56
CA THR A 551 17.85 17.92 -6.70
C THR A 551 18.34 19.30 -7.14
N ASP A 552 17.86 19.84 -8.27
CA ASP A 552 18.45 21.03 -8.87
C ASP A 552 17.71 22.33 -8.55
N SER A 553 18.44 23.20 -7.83
CA SER A 553 18.28 24.65 -7.66
C SER A 553 17.08 25.17 -6.86
N ALA A 554 17.14 25.00 -5.54
CA ALA A 554 16.39 25.84 -4.59
C ALA A 554 16.72 27.35 -4.71
N GLU A 555 17.78 27.71 -5.45
CA GLU A 555 18.31 29.07 -5.61
C GLU A 555 17.44 30.01 -6.46
N THR A 556 16.54 29.48 -7.30
CA THR A 556 15.77 30.29 -8.26
C THR A 556 14.49 30.89 -7.68
N THR A 557 13.90 30.26 -6.67
CA THR A 557 12.60 30.68 -6.10
C THR A 557 12.69 31.14 -4.65
N ASN A 558 13.72 30.71 -3.92
CA ASN A 558 13.92 31.11 -2.53
C ASN A 558 15.08 32.11 -2.45
N TYR A 559 14.81 33.29 -1.88
CA TYR A 559 15.85 34.25 -1.53
C TYR A 559 16.37 33.92 -0.12
N PRO A 560 17.63 33.48 0.06
CA PRO A 560 18.11 32.99 1.35
C PRO A 560 18.37 34.10 2.39
N GLY A 561 18.11 35.37 2.08
CA GLY A 561 18.49 36.51 2.91
C GLY A 561 20.00 36.65 2.95
N LYS A 562 20.58 37.48 2.06
CA LYS A 562 22.02 37.75 2.13
C LYS A 562 22.31 38.49 3.44
N LEU A 563 23.09 37.90 4.36
CA LEU A 563 23.59 38.63 5.53
C LEU A 563 24.53 39.75 5.04
N PRO A 564 24.24 41.04 5.33
CA PRO A 564 25.20 42.09 5.05
C PRO A 564 26.47 41.83 5.87
N GLN A 565 27.65 41.99 5.26
CA GLN A 565 28.91 41.91 6.01
C GLN A 565 29.02 43.14 6.92
N GLY A 566 28.79 42.95 8.21
CA GLY A 566 28.95 43.96 9.26
C GLY A 566 28.81 43.31 10.64
N LEU A 567 29.51 43.84 11.65
CA LEU A 567 29.33 43.43 13.05
C LEU A 567 27.99 43.95 13.55
N ASP A 568 27.12 43.06 14.02
CA ASP A 568 25.94 43.41 14.81
C ASP A 568 26.41 44.06 16.12
N ASN A 569 26.54 45.38 16.14
CA ASN A 569 26.71 46.12 17.38
C ASN A 569 25.32 46.27 18.00
N PRO A 570 25.04 45.66 19.17
CA PRO A 570 23.79 45.92 19.88
C PRO A 570 23.72 47.41 20.18
N SER A 571 22.57 48.02 19.86
CA SER A 571 22.25 49.40 20.24
C SER A 571 22.41 49.52 21.75
N GLY A 572 23.23 50.48 22.18
CA GLY A 572 23.69 50.63 23.57
C GLY A 572 22.61 50.92 24.60
#